data_AF-A0A0P9M188-F1
#
_entry.id   AF-A0A0P9M188-F1
#
_cell.length_a   1.000
_cell.length_b   1.000
_cell.length_c   1.000
_cell.angle_alpha   90.00
_cell.angle_beta   90.00
_cell.angle_gamma   90.00
#
_symmetry.space_group_name_H-M   'P 1'
#
loop_
_entity.id
_entity.type
_entity.pdbx_description
1 polymer ?
#
loop_
_entity_poly.entity_id
_entity_poly.type
_entity_poly.pdbx_seq_one_letter_code
_entity_poly.pdbx_strand_id
1 'polypeptide(L)'
;MNVKLKSISASLVIMAALMGNAYAAINGCPAVTEITQSPEGNGYLYKAAGPGGQAWGGENPMTDEVDLEKLKFTVAAVRSNAKGEYFVACDYEGLKKDGVRLIFKTQAVPNTSGAGWKNECKADDPKLCAFE
;
A
#
# COMPACT_ATOMS: atom_id res chain seq x y z
N MET A 1 0.27 18.69 71.80
CA MET A 1 0.59 17.26 71.57
C MET A 1 -0.55 16.62 70.79
N ASN A 2 -0.18 15.84 69.77
CA ASN A 2 -0.96 15.39 68.62
C ASN A 2 -2.25 14.59 68.91
N VAL A 3 -3.31 14.81 68.10
CA VAL A 3 -4.13 13.72 67.52
C VAL A 3 -4.60 14.09 66.09
N LYS A 4 -4.50 13.09 65.22
CA LYS A 4 -4.70 12.92 63.77
C LYS A 4 -6.05 13.38 63.17
N LEU A 5 -6.03 13.71 61.87
CA LEU A 5 -7.10 13.32 60.92
C LEU A 5 -6.52 12.88 59.55
N LYS A 6 -7.03 11.75 59.04
CA LYS A 6 -6.95 11.11 57.70
C LYS A 6 -7.34 12.09 56.55
N SER A 7 -7.12 11.95 55.24
CA SER A 7 -6.70 10.89 54.29
C SER A 7 -6.68 11.50 52.85
N ILE A 8 -5.86 10.95 51.92
CA ILE A 8 -6.10 10.74 50.45
C ILE A 8 -6.18 12.04 49.59
N SER A 9 -5.44 12.27 48.48
CA SER A 9 -5.24 11.52 47.22
C SER A 9 -4.04 12.13 46.46
N ALA A 10 -3.03 11.40 45.99
CA ALA A 10 -2.97 10.59 44.77
C ALA A 10 -3.25 11.37 43.47
N SER A 11 -2.29 12.20 43.02
CA SER A 11 -2.28 12.75 41.66
C SER A 11 -1.66 11.74 40.69
N LEU A 12 -2.50 10.91 40.07
CA LEU A 12 -2.11 10.10 38.91
C LEU A 12 -1.98 11.00 37.68
N VAL A 13 -0.74 11.25 37.24
CA VAL A 13 -0.48 11.75 35.89
C VAL A 13 -0.68 10.57 34.95
N ILE A 14 -1.88 10.46 34.37
CA ILE A 14 -2.14 9.49 33.30
C ILE A 14 -1.48 10.04 32.04
N MET A 15 -0.24 9.62 31.80
CA MET A 15 0.39 9.78 30.50
C MET A 15 -0.30 8.81 29.55
N ALA A 16 -1.34 9.28 28.86
CA ALA A 16 -1.92 8.56 27.74
C ALA A 16 -0.88 8.55 26.63
N ALA A 17 -0.04 7.51 26.62
CA ALA A 17 0.70 7.13 25.43
C ALA A 17 -0.34 6.88 24.34
N LEU A 18 -0.45 7.80 23.39
CA LEU A 18 -0.98 7.45 22.07
C LEU A 18 0.04 6.48 21.47
N MET A 19 -0.06 5.21 21.86
CA MET A 19 0.40 4.12 21.04
C MET A 19 -0.55 4.12 19.84
N GLY A 20 -0.30 5.05 18.91
CA GLY A 20 -0.75 4.86 17.55
C GLY A 20 -0.18 3.52 17.15
N ASN A 21 -1.06 2.55 16.90
CA ASN A 21 -0.66 1.34 16.21
C ASN A 21 -0.11 1.82 14.87
N ALA A 22 1.20 1.99 14.80
CA ALA A 22 1.89 1.94 13.53
C ALA A 22 1.67 0.51 13.05
N TYR A 23 0.50 0.28 12.44
CA TYR A 23 0.31 -0.84 11.55
C TYR A 23 1.50 -0.72 10.61
N ALA A 24 2.48 -1.63 10.76
CA ALA A 24 3.50 -1.82 9.75
C ALA A 24 2.71 -1.89 8.44
N ALA A 25 2.92 -0.89 7.57
CA ALA A 25 2.17 -0.79 6.34
C ALA A 25 2.23 -2.17 5.69
N ILE A 26 1.08 -2.82 5.54
CA ILE A 26 1.04 -4.12 4.90
C ILE A 26 1.60 -3.85 3.50
N ASN A 27 2.77 -4.43 3.21
CA ASN A 27 3.47 -4.32 1.93
C ASN A 27 2.64 -5.03 0.85
N GLY A 28 1.49 -4.48 0.49
CA GLY A 28 0.56 -5.03 -0.48
C GLY A 28 0.30 -4.05 -1.61
N CYS A 29 -0.51 -4.49 -2.55
CA CYS A 29 -0.99 -3.59 -3.59
C CYS A 29 -1.82 -2.45 -2.97
N PRO A 30 -1.65 -1.20 -3.41
CA PRO A 30 -2.44 -0.09 -2.90
C PRO A 30 -3.92 -0.28 -3.21
N ALA A 31 -4.80 0.22 -2.34
CA ALA A 31 -6.20 0.36 -2.72
C ALA A 31 -6.32 1.38 -3.84
N VAL A 32 -7.33 1.23 -4.71
CA VAL A 32 -7.58 2.15 -5.82
C VAL A 32 -7.71 3.61 -5.35
N THR A 33 -8.31 3.82 -4.18
CA THR A 33 -8.47 5.14 -3.54
C THR A 33 -7.16 5.79 -3.11
N GLU A 34 -6.06 5.04 -3.06
CA GLU A 34 -4.73 5.53 -2.69
C GLU A 34 -3.87 5.84 -3.92
N ILE A 35 -4.37 5.50 -5.11
CA ILE A 35 -3.71 5.78 -6.38
C ILE A 35 -4.01 7.22 -6.76
N THR A 36 -2.95 7.96 -7.08
CA THR A 36 -3.04 9.29 -7.67
C THR A 36 -2.56 9.23 -9.10
N GLN A 37 -3.16 10.04 -9.97
CA GLN A 37 -2.69 10.24 -11.34
C GLN A 37 -2.31 11.70 -11.57
N SER A 38 -1.31 11.93 -12.40
CA SER A 38 -0.90 13.26 -12.82
C SER A 38 -0.48 13.24 -14.30
N PRO A 39 -0.79 14.29 -15.08
CA PRO A 39 -0.30 14.40 -16.46
C PRO A 39 1.22 14.36 -16.52
N GLU A 40 1.76 13.65 -17.51
CA GLU A 40 3.20 13.55 -17.79
C GLU A 40 3.42 13.37 -19.30
N GLY A 41 4.01 14.37 -19.94
CA GLY A 41 4.13 14.41 -21.40
C GLY A 41 2.75 14.32 -22.07
N ASN A 42 2.55 13.29 -22.90
CA ASN A 42 1.28 13.03 -23.60
C ASN A 42 0.42 11.96 -22.89
N GLY A 43 0.77 11.57 -21.68
CA GLY A 43 0.07 10.52 -20.93
C GLY A 43 -0.01 10.85 -19.44
N TYR A 44 -0.06 9.81 -18.62
CA TYR A 44 -0.24 9.94 -17.17
C TYR A 44 0.77 9.08 -16.40
N LEU A 45 1.23 9.63 -15.29
CA LEU A 45 1.90 8.88 -14.22
C LEU A 45 0.89 8.49 -13.16
N TYR A 46 1.09 7.30 -12.59
CA TYR A 46 0.34 6.77 -11.47
C TYR A 46 1.27 6.53 -10.29
N LYS A 47 0.87 6.97 -9.10
CA LYS A 47 1.66 6.83 -7.87
C LYS A 47 0.78 6.45 -6.70
N ALA A 48 1.36 5.68 -5.78
CA ALA A 48 0.80 5.43 -4.47
C ALA A 48 1.92 5.32 -3.45
N ALA A 49 1.62 5.60 -2.17
CA ALA A 49 2.57 5.37 -1.09
C ALA A 49 2.86 3.87 -0.98
N GLY A 50 4.14 3.52 -0.86
CA GLY A 50 4.60 2.16 -0.65
C GLY A 50 5.31 2.01 0.69
N PRO A 51 5.71 0.77 1.02
CA PRO A 51 6.38 0.49 2.27
C PRO A 51 7.79 1.09 2.36
N GLY A 52 8.24 1.36 3.59
CA GLY A 52 9.58 1.88 3.85
C GLY A 52 9.86 3.28 3.28
N GLY A 53 8.81 4.05 2.95
CA GLY A 53 8.94 5.37 2.31
C GLY A 53 9.24 5.32 0.81
N GLN A 54 9.29 4.12 0.20
CA GLN A 54 9.31 3.96 -1.24
C GLN A 54 7.91 4.20 -1.82
N ALA A 55 7.82 4.55 -3.11
CA ALA A 55 6.56 4.72 -3.81
C ALA A 55 6.30 3.58 -4.81
N TRP A 56 5.03 3.26 -5.01
CA TRP A 56 4.56 2.57 -6.21
C TRP A 56 4.60 3.53 -7.39
N GLY A 57 4.97 3.03 -8.58
CA GLY A 57 5.01 3.83 -9.80
C GLY A 57 4.47 3.08 -11.00
N GLY A 58 3.71 3.75 -11.83
CA GLY A 58 3.21 3.28 -13.11
C GLY A 58 3.13 4.42 -14.10
N GLU A 59 3.23 4.11 -15.39
CA GLU A 59 3.12 5.10 -16.46
C GLU A 59 2.24 4.54 -17.56
N ASN A 60 1.37 5.37 -18.14
CA ASN A 60 0.67 5.05 -19.36
C ASN A 60 0.87 6.20 -20.36
N PRO A 61 1.84 6.09 -21.29
CA PRO A 61 2.24 7.18 -22.17
C PRO A 61 1.30 7.42 -23.36
N MET A 62 0.22 6.63 -23.50
CA MET A 62 -0.62 6.59 -24.70
C MET A 62 -2.13 6.67 -24.40
N THR A 63 -2.52 7.03 -23.18
CA THR A 63 -3.92 7.05 -22.75
C THR A 63 -4.39 8.44 -22.37
N ASP A 64 -5.68 8.68 -22.61
CA ASP A 64 -6.44 9.73 -21.94
C ASP A 64 -6.52 9.42 -20.43
N GLU A 65 -6.91 10.44 -19.65
CA GLU A 65 -7.15 10.30 -18.21
C GLU A 65 -8.01 9.08 -17.88
N VAL A 66 -7.57 8.27 -16.92
CA VAL A 66 -8.31 7.10 -16.48
C VAL A 66 -9.24 7.50 -15.35
N ASP A 67 -10.49 7.02 -15.37
CA ASP A 67 -11.39 7.18 -14.23
C ASP A 67 -10.98 6.19 -13.12
N LEU A 68 -10.09 6.64 -12.22
CA LEU A 68 -9.55 5.81 -11.14
C LEU A 68 -10.66 5.17 -10.30
N GLU A 69 -11.78 5.86 -10.04
CA GLU A 69 -12.88 5.34 -9.21
C GLU A 69 -13.56 4.11 -9.79
N LYS A 70 -13.42 3.89 -11.10
CA LYS A 70 -13.97 2.71 -11.80
C LYS A 70 -13.02 1.54 -11.89
N LEU A 71 -11.77 1.73 -11.48
CA LEU A 71 -10.79 0.65 -11.47
C LEU A 71 -11.09 -0.36 -10.37
N LYS A 72 -10.76 -1.62 -10.64
CA LYS A 72 -10.76 -2.70 -9.66
C LYS A 72 -9.42 -3.38 -9.69
N PHE A 73 -8.92 -3.73 -8.51
CA PHE A 73 -7.77 -4.62 -8.40
C PHE A 73 -8.09 -5.97 -9.06
N THR A 74 -7.14 -6.51 -9.82
CA THR A 74 -7.32 -7.77 -10.55
C THR A 74 -6.25 -8.79 -10.20
N VAL A 75 -4.99 -8.39 -10.16
CA VAL A 75 -3.88 -9.30 -9.88
C VAL A 75 -2.65 -8.59 -9.35
N ALA A 76 -1.96 -9.24 -8.42
CA ALA A 76 -0.57 -8.96 -8.07
C ALA A 76 0.33 -10.11 -8.53
N ALA A 77 1.47 -9.77 -9.12
CA ALA A 77 2.45 -10.76 -9.57
C ALA A 77 3.88 -10.31 -9.25
N VAL A 78 4.70 -11.24 -8.77
CA VAL A 78 6.15 -11.07 -8.69
C VAL A 78 6.74 -11.30 -10.09
N ARG A 79 7.52 -10.35 -10.57
CA ARG A 79 8.14 -10.38 -11.91
C ARG A 79 9.61 -9.97 -11.80
N SER A 80 10.36 -10.23 -12.88
CA SER A 80 11.70 -9.69 -13.07
C SER A 80 11.82 -9.07 -14.46
N ASN A 81 12.69 -8.08 -14.59
CA ASN A 81 13.01 -7.50 -15.90
C ASN A 81 14.21 -8.22 -16.53
N ALA A 82 14.59 -7.83 -17.75
CA ALA A 82 15.71 -8.41 -18.48
C ALA A 82 17.07 -8.26 -17.78
N LYS A 83 17.18 -7.37 -16.79
CA LYS A 83 18.38 -7.17 -15.96
C LYS A 83 18.37 -8.02 -14.69
N GLY A 84 17.33 -8.82 -14.47
CA GLY A 84 17.17 -9.63 -13.27
C GLY A 84 16.68 -8.86 -12.04
N GLU A 85 16.28 -7.60 -12.19
CA GLU A 85 15.71 -6.83 -11.09
C GLU A 85 14.28 -7.29 -10.83
N TYR A 86 13.98 -7.64 -9.58
CA TYR A 86 12.66 -8.09 -9.17
C TYR A 86 11.74 -6.92 -8.84
N PHE A 87 10.44 -7.14 -9.06
CA PHE A 87 9.42 -6.19 -8.71
C PHE A 87 8.07 -6.89 -8.50
N VAL A 88 7.20 -6.25 -7.74
CA VAL A 88 5.78 -6.61 -7.66
C VAL A 88 5.01 -5.70 -8.61
N ALA A 89 4.17 -6.29 -9.45
CA ALA A 89 3.24 -5.57 -10.32
C ALA A 89 1.81 -5.79 -9.83
N CYS A 90 1.08 -4.69 -9.62
CA CYS A 90 -0.33 -4.69 -9.27
C CYS A 90 -1.13 -4.13 -10.43
N ASP A 91 -2.07 -4.92 -10.94
CA ASP A 91 -2.91 -4.59 -12.08
C ASP A 91 -4.32 -4.22 -11.63
N TYR A 92 -4.80 -3.11 -12.18
CA TYR A 92 -6.14 -2.60 -11.97
C TYR A 92 -6.82 -2.39 -13.32
N GLU A 93 -8.02 -2.92 -13.45
CA GLU A 93 -8.80 -2.84 -14.69
C GLU A 93 -10.13 -2.12 -14.41
N GLY A 94 -10.47 -1.19 -15.30
CA GLY A 94 -11.73 -0.46 -15.29
C GLY A 94 -12.66 -0.92 -16.41
N LEU A 95 -13.64 -0.09 -16.72
CA LEU A 95 -14.49 -0.32 -17.89
C LEU A 95 -13.73 0.00 -19.18
N LYS A 96 -14.09 -0.66 -20.28
CA LYS A 96 -13.51 -0.46 -21.62
C LYS A 96 -12.01 -0.78 -21.69
N LYS A 97 -11.16 0.23 -21.91
CA LYS A 97 -9.70 0.11 -22.11
C LYS A 97 -8.90 0.72 -20.95
N ASP A 98 -9.58 1.09 -19.88
CA ASP A 98 -8.97 1.72 -18.73
C ASP A 98 -8.22 0.68 -17.91
N GLY A 99 -6.91 0.86 -17.77
CA GLY A 99 -6.05 -0.07 -17.06
C GLY A 99 -4.84 0.64 -16.49
N VAL A 100 -4.51 0.31 -15.25
CA VAL A 100 -3.35 0.85 -14.54
C VAL A 100 -2.53 -0.30 -14.00
N ARG A 101 -1.22 -0.27 -14.24
CA ARG A 101 -0.25 -1.14 -13.56
C ARG A 101 0.65 -0.29 -12.68
N LEU A 102 0.65 -0.60 -11.39
CA LEU A 102 1.63 -0.06 -10.46
C LEU A 102 2.73 -1.08 -10.20
N ILE A 103 3.97 -0.61 -10.22
CA ILE A 103 5.17 -1.41 -9.99
C ILE A 103 5.84 -0.94 -8.70
N PHE A 104 6.24 -1.91 -7.88
CA PHE A 104 7.12 -1.70 -6.73
C PHE A 104 8.40 -2.50 -6.93
N LYS A 105 9.53 -1.81 -7.07
CA LYS A 105 10.83 -2.45 -7.25
C LYS A 105 11.31 -3.02 -5.93
N THR A 106 11.89 -4.21 -5.97
CA THR A 106 12.44 -4.88 -4.78
C THR A 106 13.92 -5.15 -4.97
N GLN A 107 14.66 -5.20 -3.86
CA GLN A 107 16.12 -5.45 -3.89
C GLN A 107 16.44 -6.94 -4.10
N ALA A 108 15.50 -7.81 -3.77
CA ALA A 108 15.58 -9.27 -3.93
C ALA A 108 14.22 -9.81 -4.39
N VAL A 109 14.16 -11.12 -4.64
CA VAL A 109 12.88 -11.81 -4.88
C VAL A 109 11.95 -11.55 -3.68
N PRO A 110 10.79 -10.92 -3.87
CA PRO A 110 9.83 -10.70 -2.78
C PRO A 110 9.35 -12.02 -2.19
N ASN A 111 9.33 -12.12 -0.86
CA ASN A 111 8.69 -13.21 -0.16
C ASN A 111 7.18 -12.93 -0.07
N THR A 112 6.36 -13.71 -0.76
CA THR A 112 4.90 -13.52 -0.76
C THR A 112 4.28 -14.10 0.52
N SER A 113 3.90 -13.24 1.46
CA SER A 113 3.43 -13.63 2.81
C SER A 113 1.91 -13.52 2.99
N GLY A 114 1.23 -12.79 2.11
CA GLY A 114 -0.22 -12.59 2.18
C GLY A 114 -1.02 -13.85 1.83
N ALA A 115 -2.16 -14.05 2.52
CA ALA A 115 -3.02 -15.23 2.32
C ALA A 115 -3.65 -15.33 0.92
N GLY A 116 -3.65 -14.25 0.14
CA GLY A 116 -4.15 -14.23 -1.23
C GLY A 116 -3.19 -14.82 -2.26
N TRP A 117 -1.92 -15.05 -1.90
CA TRP A 117 -0.90 -15.54 -2.81
C TRP A 117 -1.02 -17.04 -3.07
N LYS A 118 -0.94 -17.39 -4.36
CA LYS A 118 -0.61 -18.74 -4.84
C LYS A 118 0.66 -18.63 -5.69
N ASN A 119 0.49 -18.52 -7.01
CA ASN A 119 1.56 -18.08 -7.93
C ASN A 119 1.47 -16.57 -8.21
N GLU A 120 0.23 -16.08 -8.25
CA GLU A 120 -0.16 -14.68 -8.31
C GLU A 120 -1.22 -14.47 -7.22
N CYS A 121 -1.43 -13.23 -6.79
CA CYS A 121 -2.52 -12.89 -5.87
C CYS A 121 -3.68 -12.29 -6.64
N LYS A 122 -4.86 -12.95 -6.58
CA LYS A 122 -6.11 -12.51 -7.23
C LYS A 122 -7.23 -12.33 -6.22
N ALA A 123 -6.87 -11.96 -4.98
CA ALA A 123 -7.84 -11.70 -3.93
C ALA A 123 -8.58 -10.38 -4.21
N ASP A 124 -9.87 -10.31 -3.85
CA ASP A 124 -10.65 -9.08 -4.04
C ASP A 124 -10.10 -7.91 -3.19
N ASP A 125 -9.59 -8.21 -2.00
CA ASP A 125 -8.90 -7.23 -1.15
C ASP A 125 -7.39 -7.25 -1.45
N PRO A 126 -6.83 -6.17 -2.03
CA PRO A 126 -5.40 -6.10 -2.36
C PRO A 126 -4.48 -6.15 -1.13
N LYS A 127 -5.00 -5.92 0.09
CA LYS A 127 -4.25 -6.09 1.34
C LYS A 127 -3.88 -7.56 1.61
N LEU A 128 -4.62 -8.50 1.04
CA LEU A 128 -4.30 -9.93 1.14
C LEU A 128 -3.12 -10.34 0.25
N CYS A 129 -2.63 -9.42 -0.59
CA CYS A 129 -1.47 -9.59 -1.46
C CYS A 129 -0.17 -9.06 -0.85
N ALA A 130 0.02 -9.24 0.46
CA ALA A 130 1.21 -8.80 1.19
C ALA A 130 2.50 -9.53 0.76
N PHE A 131 3.64 -8.85 0.77
CA PHE A 131 4.97 -9.39 0.45
C PHE A 131 6.10 -8.75 1.30
N GLU A 132 7.27 -9.35 1.38
CA GLU A 132 8.45 -8.82 2.09
C GLU A 132 9.68 -8.75 1.18
#